data_AF-A0A497DB65-F1
#
_entry.id   AF-A0A497DB65-F1
#
_cell.length_a   1.000
_cell.length_b   1.000
_cell.length_c   1.000
_cell.angle_alpha   90.00
_cell.angle_beta   90.00
_cell.angle_gamma   90.00
#
_symmetry.space_group_name_H-M   'P 1'
#
loop_
_entity.id
_entity.type
_entity.pdbx_description
1 polymer ?
#
loop_
_entity_poly.entity_id
_entity_poly.type
_entity_poly.pdbx_seq_one_letter_code
_entity_poly.pdbx_strand_id
1 'polypeptide(L)'
;MEKIYVIRGEKVMLDHDLAELYGIETKQLKRAVRRNIDRFPEDFMFELSSEEFNDLRSQFGTSSWGGARYLSMAFSEHGVLMLSSVLNSKRAIKVNIQIMRVYVHIREMILTHKDLLQQMDSLDKKVAKQDEKIALVFQYLKKFIDVQEKPKKRVGYKRKDEKE
;
A
#
# COMPACT_ATOMS: atom_id res chain seq x y z
N MET A 1 -6.28 16.42 -19.88
CA MET A 1 -6.77 16.64 -18.50
C MET A 1 -7.27 15.31 -17.98
N GLU A 2 -6.78 14.87 -16.84
CA GLU A 2 -7.27 13.66 -16.18
C GLU A 2 -8.69 13.92 -15.68
N LYS A 3 -9.67 13.17 -16.18
CA LYS A 3 -11.08 13.30 -15.82
C LYS A 3 -11.43 12.19 -14.84
N ILE A 4 -11.01 12.37 -13.60
CA ILE A 4 -11.34 11.49 -12.47
C ILE A 4 -12.51 12.12 -11.73
N TYR A 5 -13.58 11.36 -11.56
CA TYR A 5 -14.78 11.76 -10.84
C TYR A 5 -14.88 10.99 -9.53
N VAL A 6 -15.59 11.55 -8.55
CA VAL A 6 -15.94 10.86 -7.32
C VAL A 6 -17.43 10.58 -7.34
N ILE A 7 -17.81 9.31 -7.55
CA ILE A 7 -19.20 8.87 -7.63
C ILE A 7 -19.36 7.71 -6.66
N ARG A 8 -20.39 7.76 -5.80
CA ARG A 8 -20.61 6.79 -4.70
C ARG A 8 -19.39 6.65 -3.74
N GLY A 9 -18.58 7.70 -3.62
CA GLY A 9 -17.35 7.69 -2.81
C GLY A 9 -16.15 7.02 -3.48
N GLU A 10 -16.30 6.53 -4.71
CA GLU A 10 -15.22 5.89 -5.47
C GLU A 10 -14.66 6.82 -6.55
N LYS A 11 -13.34 6.75 -6.76
CA LYS A 11 -12.68 7.42 -7.88
C LYS A 11 -12.93 6.63 -9.16
N VAL A 12 -13.66 7.23 -10.09
CA VAL A 12 -14.09 6.58 -11.33
C VAL A 12 -13.75 7.42 -12.56
N MET A 13 -13.58 6.74 -13.69
CA MET A 13 -13.52 7.35 -15.02
C MET A 13 -14.73 6.94 -15.84
N LEU A 14 -15.24 7.86 -16.67
CA LEU A 14 -16.42 7.61 -17.48
C LEU A 14 -16.05 6.98 -18.83
N ASP A 15 -16.97 6.20 -19.36
CA ASP A 15 -16.87 5.51 -20.65
C ASP A 15 -16.34 6.39 -21.81
N HIS A 16 -16.83 7.62 -21.93
CA HIS A 16 -16.45 8.54 -23.00
C HIS A 16 -15.01 9.04 -22.86
N ASP A 17 -14.59 9.33 -21.62
CA ASP A 17 -13.23 9.78 -21.31
C ASP A 17 -12.22 8.66 -21.55
N LEU A 18 -12.56 7.43 -21.15
CA LEU A 18 -11.75 6.25 -21.43
C LEU A 18 -11.68 5.93 -22.92
N ALA A 19 -12.79 6.10 -23.64
CA ALA A 19 -12.80 5.91 -25.09
C ALA A 19 -11.87 6.91 -25.79
N GLU A 20 -11.91 8.19 -25.39
CA GLU A 20 -10.99 9.23 -25.88
C GLU A 20 -9.52 8.89 -25.55
N LEU A 21 -9.24 8.46 -24.31
CA LEU A 21 -7.91 8.06 -23.86
C LEU A 21 -7.35 6.92 -24.73
N TYR A 22 -8.15 5.87 -24.95
CA TYR A 22 -7.75 4.72 -25.75
C TYR A 22 -7.85 4.93 -27.27
N GLY A 23 -8.37 6.08 -27.71
CA GLY A 23 -8.51 6.43 -29.13
C GLY A 23 -9.53 5.56 -29.87
N ILE A 24 -10.65 5.23 -29.21
CA ILE A 24 -11.75 4.44 -29.78
C ILE A 24 -13.08 5.15 -29.60
N GLU A 25 -14.11 4.71 -30.31
CA GLU A 25 -15.46 5.21 -30.08
C GLU A 25 -16.04 4.69 -28.76
N THR A 26 -16.79 5.53 -28.04
CA THR A 26 -17.50 5.13 -26.81
C THR A 26 -18.42 3.94 -27.04
N LYS A 27 -19.06 3.85 -28.21
CA LYS A 27 -19.90 2.70 -28.61
C LYS A 27 -19.09 1.41 -28.71
N GLN A 28 -17.86 1.47 -29.22
CA GLN A 28 -16.97 0.32 -29.30
C GLN A 28 -16.53 -0.14 -27.91
N LEU A 29 -16.20 0.79 -27.02
CA LEU A 29 -15.88 0.50 -25.62
C LEU A 29 -17.05 -0.23 -24.94
N LYS A 30 -18.25 0.36 -24.96
CA LYS A 30 -19.45 -0.26 -24.39
C LYS A 30 -19.74 -1.65 -24.95
N ARG A 31 -19.55 -1.84 -26.26
CA ARG A 31 -19.73 -3.14 -26.92
C ARG A 31 -18.70 -4.17 -26.43
N ALA A 32 -17.45 -3.76 -26.23
CA ALA A 32 -16.40 -4.65 -25.75
C ALA A 32 -16.65 -5.10 -24.32
N VAL A 33 -17.09 -4.18 -23.45
CA VAL A 33 -17.51 -4.46 -22.06
C VAL A 33 -18.65 -5.46 -22.04
N ARG A 34 -19.75 -5.17 -22.75
CA ARG A 34 -20.94 -6.05 -22.78
C ARG A 34 -20.65 -7.46 -23.29
N ARG A 35 -19.69 -7.62 -24.21
CA ARG A 35 -19.26 -8.95 -24.70
C ARG A 35 -18.41 -9.73 -23.69
N ASN A 36 -17.86 -9.05 -22.69
CA ASN A 36 -16.96 -9.61 -21.69
C ASN A 36 -17.45 -9.30 -20.28
N ILE A 37 -18.77 -9.24 -20.07
CA ILE A 37 -19.36 -8.75 -18.81
C ILE A 37 -18.91 -9.58 -17.60
N ASP A 38 -18.62 -10.87 -17.78
CA ASP A 38 -18.07 -11.76 -16.74
C ASP A 38 -16.71 -11.29 -16.18
N ARG A 39 -16.01 -10.38 -16.90
CA ARG A 39 -14.74 -9.77 -16.45
C ARG A 39 -14.95 -8.47 -15.65
N PHE A 40 -16.18 -8.00 -15.55
CA PHE A 40 -16.55 -6.71 -14.98
C PHE A 40 -17.56 -6.89 -13.85
N PRO A 41 -17.10 -7.34 -12.68
CA PRO A 41 -17.93 -7.34 -11.46
C PRO A 41 -18.30 -5.90 -11.04
N GLU A 42 -19.24 -5.79 -10.09
CA GLU A 42 -19.82 -4.51 -9.67
C GLU A 42 -18.80 -3.50 -9.11
N ASP A 43 -17.70 -3.98 -8.54
CA ASP A 43 -16.58 -3.18 -8.03
C ASP A 43 -15.63 -2.67 -9.13
N PHE A 44 -15.73 -3.22 -10.35
CA PHE A 44 -14.92 -2.79 -11.50
C PHE A 44 -15.63 -1.72 -12.31
N MET A 45 -16.95 -1.86 -12.45
CA MET A 45 -17.77 -0.87 -13.13
C MET A 45 -19.23 -0.93 -12.71
N PHE A 46 -19.90 0.20 -12.90
CA PHE A 46 -21.35 0.31 -12.75
C PHE A 46 -21.92 1.31 -13.76
N GLU A 47 -23.20 1.15 -14.09
CA GLU A 47 -23.94 2.17 -14.83
C GLU A 47 -24.42 3.24 -13.85
N LEU A 48 -24.28 4.52 -14.24
CA LEU A 48 -24.82 5.63 -13.46
C LEU A 48 -26.35 5.55 -13.43
N SER A 49 -26.96 5.92 -12.30
CA SER A 49 -28.39 6.17 -12.23
C SER A 49 -28.78 7.44 -12.96
N SER A 50 -30.06 7.62 -13.27
CA SER A 50 -30.56 8.84 -13.92
C SER A 50 -30.32 10.09 -13.07
N GLU A 51 -30.41 9.96 -11.75
CA GLU A 51 -30.11 11.04 -10.80
C GLU A 51 -28.62 11.41 -10.83
N GLU A 52 -27.73 10.42 -10.65
CA GLU A 52 -26.28 10.63 -10.72
C GLU A 52 -25.84 11.23 -12.05
N PHE A 53 -26.45 10.80 -13.15
CA PHE A 53 -26.17 11.33 -14.47
C PHE A 53 -26.61 12.79 -14.64
N ASN A 54 -27.78 13.16 -14.08
CA ASN A 54 -28.28 14.52 -14.11
C ASN A 54 -27.45 15.45 -13.21
N ASP A 55 -27.06 14.99 -12.03
CA ASP A 55 -26.19 15.72 -11.12
C ASP A 55 -24.83 15.99 -11.77
N LEU A 56 -24.23 14.97 -12.37
CA LEU A 56 -22.99 15.10 -13.13
C LEU A 56 -23.13 16.14 -14.26
N ARG A 57 -24.25 16.10 -15.00
CA ARG A 57 -24.52 17.08 -16.08
C ARG A 57 -24.70 18.51 -15.54
N SER A 58 -25.28 18.66 -14.35
CA SER A 58 -25.47 19.96 -13.72
C SER A 58 -24.16 20.58 -13.24
N GLN A 59 -23.23 19.75 -12.77
CA GLN A 59 -21.93 20.19 -12.23
C GLN A 59 -20.94 20.60 -13.32
N PHE A 60 -20.88 19.87 -14.44
CA PHE A 60 -19.91 20.10 -15.51
C PHE A 60 -20.45 20.96 -16.68
N GLY A 61 -21.66 21.51 -16.53
CA GLY A 61 -22.33 22.34 -17.52
C GLY A 61 -23.10 21.55 -18.58
N THR A 62 -24.02 22.23 -19.25
CA THR A 62 -24.90 21.67 -20.30
C THR A 62 -24.07 20.87 -21.30
N SER A 63 -24.25 19.54 -21.31
CA SER A 63 -23.63 18.69 -22.33
C SER A 63 -23.86 19.32 -23.71
N SER A 64 -22.80 19.73 -24.41
CA SER A 64 -22.88 20.21 -25.81
C SER A 64 -23.44 19.14 -26.76
N TRP A 65 -23.50 17.92 -26.26
CA TRP A 65 -23.90 16.73 -26.97
C TRP A 65 -25.38 16.44 -26.71
N GLY A 66 -26.16 16.46 -27.79
CA GLY A 66 -27.60 16.25 -27.79
C GLY A 66 -27.98 14.98 -27.04
N GLY A 67 -28.62 15.16 -25.88
CA GLY A 67 -29.25 14.15 -25.03
C GLY A 67 -28.66 12.75 -25.17
N ALA A 68 -27.62 12.43 -24.41
CA ALA A 68 -27.14 11.07 -24.29
C ALA A 68 -28.33 10.17 -23.94
N ARG A 69 -28.82 9.39 -24.93
CA ARG A 69 -29.97 8.47 -24.75
C ARG A 69 -29.65 7.29 -23.83
N TYR A 70 -28.39 7.14 -23.42
CA TYR A 70 -27.90 6.01 -22.65
C TYR A 70 -27.08 6.52 -21.47
N LEU A 71 -27.36 5.95 -20.29
CA LEU A 71 -26.60 6.17 -19.07
C LEU A 71 -25.12 5.86 -19.32
N SER A 72 -24.25 6.69 -18.74
CA SER A 72 -22.81 6.48 -18.82
C SER A 72 -22.39 5.33 -17.90
N MET A 73 -21.42 4.54 -18.35
CA MET A 73 -20.72 3.58 -17.50
C MET A 73 -19.57 4.28 -16.79
N ALA A 74 -19.43 4.03 -15.49
CA ALA A 74 -18.32 4.47 -14.67
C ALA A 74 -17.42 3.26 -14.38
N PHE A 75 -16.10 3.46 -14.42
CA PHE A 75 -15.10 2.43 -14.22
C PHE A 75 -14.16 2.83 -13.08
N SER A 76 -13.99 1.94 -12.11
CA SER A 76 -12.97 2.09 -11.07
C SER A 76 -11.57 1.86 -11.65
N GLU A 77 -10.53 2.06 -10.85
CA GLU A 77 -9.14 1.76 -11.25
C GLU A 77 -9.01 0.31 -11.77
N HIS A 78 -9.62 -0.65 -11.07
CA HIS A 78 -9.65 -2.05 -11.48
C HIS A 78 -10.38 -2.24 -12.82
N GLY A 79 -11.49 -1.52 -13.03
CA GLY A 79 -12.21 -1.50 -14.32
C GLY A 79 -11.36 -0.95 -15.47
N VAL A 80 -10.58 0.10 -15.23
CA VAL A 80 -9.66 0.67 -16.23
C VAL A 80 -8.55 -0.32 -16.57
N LEU A 81 -7.96 -0.97 -15.57
CA LEU A 81 -6.97 -2.04 -15.79
C LEU A 81 -7.58 -3.17 -16.64
N MET A 82 -8.80 -3.61 -16.31
CA MET A 82 -9.50 -4.65 -17.07
C MET A 82 -9.79 -4.24 -18.51
N LEU A 83 -10.24 -2.99 -18.73
CA LEU A 83 -10.47 -2.44 -20.08
C LEU A 83 -9.21 -2.52 -20.95
N SER A 84 -8.03 -2.26 -20.40
CA SER A 84 -6.78 -2.36 -21.16
C SER A 84 -6.54 -3.78 -21.72
N SER A 85 -7.07 -4.82 -21.07
CA SER A 85 -6.97 -6.21 -21.49
C SER A 85 -8.03 -6.64 -22.51
N VAL A 86 -9.18 -5.97 -22.53
CA VAL A 86 -10.34 -6.31 -23.38
C VAL A 86 -10.33 -5.50 -24.69
N LEU A 87 -9.77 -4.29 -24.67
CA LEU A 87 -9.73 -3.40 -25.83
C LEU A 87 -8.56 -3.74 -26.78
N ASN A 88 -8.84 -3.74 -28.08
CA ASN A 88 -7.87 -4.03 -29.14
C ASN A 88 -7.22 -2.78 -29.77
N SER A 89 -7.29 -1.61 -29.11
CA SER A 89 -6.65 -0.41 -29.64
C SER A 89 -5.13 -0.45 -29.41
N LYS A 90 -4.35 0.17 -30.31
CA LYS A 90 -2.87 0.24 -30.15
C LYS A 90 -2.47 0.83 -28.79
N ARG A 91 -3.24 1.80 -28.28
CA ARG A 91 -3.03 2.41 -26.97
C ARG A 91 -3.35 1.43 -25.84
N ALA A 92 -4.49 0.74 -25.90
CA ALA A 92 -4.90 -0.24 -24.88
C ALA A 92 -3.89 -1.39 -24.76
N ILE A 93 -3.44 -1.95 -25.89
CA ILE A 93 -2.42 -3.01 -25.94
C ILE A 93 -1.13 -2.55 -25.26
N LYS A 94 -0.65 -1.33 -25.58
CA LYS A 94 0.56 -0.78 -24.96
C LYS A 94 0.41 -0.61 -23.46
N VAL A 95 -0.74 -0.09 -23.01
CA VAL A 95 -1.04 0.11 -21.58
C VAL A 95 -1.07 -1.22 -20.84
N ASN A 96 -1.74 -2.24 -21.37
CA ASN A 96 -1.79 -3.58 -20.76
C ASN A 96 -0.39 -4.18 -20.61
N ILE A 97 0.45 -4.09 -21.66
CA ILE A 97 1.85 -4.56 -21.59
C ILE A 97 2.63 -3.85 -20.47
N GLN A 98 2.43 -2.53 -20.31
CA GLN A 98 3.11 -1.77 -19.25
C GLN A 98 2.60 -2.16 -17.86
N ILE A 99 1.29 -2.33 -17.68
CA ILE A 99 0.70 -2.79 -16.42
C ILE A 99 1.30 -4.14 -16.03
N MET A 100 1.37 -5.10 -16.96
CA MET A 100 1.95 -6.42 -16.71
C MET A 100 3.43 -6.34 -16.33
N ARG A 101 4.21 -5.49 -17.01
CA ARG A 101 5.64 -5.28 -16.66
C ARG A 101 5.78 -4.72 -15.26
N VAL A 102 5.04 -3.66 -14.94
CA VAL A 102 5.07 -3.01 -13.61
C VAL A 102 4.69 -4.02 -12.52
N TYR A 103 3.64 -4.82 -12.74
CA TYR A 103 3.23 -5.86 -11.82
C TYR A 103 4.35 -6.89 -11.54
N VAL A 104 5.04 -7.37 -12.58
CA VAL A 104 6.17 -8.31 -12.43
C VAL A 104 7.30 -7.67 -11.63
N HIS A 105 7.68 -6.42 -11.93
CA HIS A 105 8.76 -5.73 -11.23
C HIS A 105 8.44 -5.49 -9.75
N ILE A 106 7.20 -5.08 -9.44
CA ILE A 106 6.75 -4.91 -8.06
C ILE A 106 6.79 -6.25 -7.31
N ARG A 107 6.32 -7.33 -7.95
CA ARG A 107 6.35 -8.68 -7.37
C ARG A 107 7.78 -9.14 -7.08
N GLU A 108 8.72 -8.93 -8.01
CA GLU A 108 10.13 -9.27 -7.81
C GLU A 108 10.74 -8.48 -6.65
N MET A 109 10.49 -7.17 -6.60
CA MET A 109 10.94 -6.31 -5.50
C MET A 109 10.44 -6.83 -4.13
N ILE A 110 9.16 -7.13 -4.01
CA ILE A 110 8.58 -7.69 -2.76
C ILE A 110 9.27 -9.01 -2.38
N LEU A 111 9.54 -9.89 -3.34
CA LEU A 111 10.22 -11.17 -3.07
C LEU A 111 11.66 -10.97 -2.58
N THR A 112 12.40 -10.02 -3.16
CA THR A 112 13.78 -9.72 -2.70
C THR A 112 13.84 -9.15 -1.28
N HIS A 113 12.78 -8.47 -0.83
CA HIS A 113 12.72 -7.92 0.53
C HIS A 113 12.33 -8.94 1.60
N LYS A 114 11.85 -10.14 1.23
CA LYS A 114 11.59 -11.22 2.21
C LYS A 114 12.87 -11.65 2.92
N ASP A 115 13.97 -11.73 2.18
CA ASP A 115 15.28 -12.09 2.74
C ASP A 115 15.80 -10.97 3.66
N LEU A 116 15.54 -9.70 3.31
CA LEU A 116 15.87 -8.56 4.17
C LEU A 116 15.07 -8.57 5.46
N LEU A 117 13.77 -8.87 5.43
CA LEU A 117 12.95 -9.00 6.64
C LEU A 117 13.47 -10.12 7.55
N GLN A 118 13.85 -11.27 6.98
CA GLN A 118 14.46 -12.36 7.75
C GLN A 118 15.80 -11.97 8.35
N GLN A 119 16.62 -11.20 7.63
CA GLN A 119 17.88 -10.69 8.15
C GLN A 119 17.65 -9.69 9.30
N MET A 120 16.67 -8.80 9.20
CA MET A 120 16.30 -7.87 10.28
C MET A 120 15.84 -8.60 11.53
N ASP A 121 14.95 -9.60 11.42
CA ASP A 121 14.54 -10.44 12.56
C ASP A 121 15.74 -11.12 13.24
N SER A 122 16.72 -11.57 12.43
CA SER A 122 17.93 -12.20 12.96
C SER A 122 18.85 -11.21 13.68
N LEU A 123 18.88 -9.95 13.24
CA LEU A 123 19.62 -8.87 13.88
C LEU A 123 18.97 -8.47 15.20
N ASP A 124 17.65 -8.30 15.23
CA ASP A 124 16.90 -7.96 16.45
C ASP A 124 17.12 -9.00 17.55
N LYS A 125 17.09 -10.29 17.20
CA LYS A 125 17.42 -11.38 18.14
C LYS A 125 18.85 -11.34 18.65
N LYS A 126 19.82 -10.91 17.83
CA LYS A 126 21.22 -10.78 18.24
C LYS A 126 21.41 -9.60 19.18
N VAL A 127 20.77 -8.47 18.90
CA VAL A 127 20.80 -7.27 19.74
C VAL A 127 20.19 -7.56 21.12
N ALA A 128 19.01 -8.18 21.17
CA ALA A 128 18.37 -8.56 22.44
C ALA A 128 19.28 -9.47 23.30
N LYS A 129 19.96 -10.46 22.68
CA LYS A 129 20.94 -11.31 23.37
C LYS A 129 22.18 -10.54 23.83
N GLN A 130 22.55 -9.46 23.15
CA GLN A 130 23.66 -8.60 23.56
C GLN A 130 23.30 -7.78 24.80
N ASP A 131 22.08 -7.25 24.85
CA ASP A 131 21.58 -6.49 26.01
C ASP A 131 21.57 -7.34 27.28
N GLU A 132 21.14 -8.61 27.19
CA GLU A 132 21.21 -9.56 28.31
C GLU A 132 22.64 -9.76 28.82
N LYS A 133 23.61 -9.90 27.91
CA LYS A 133 25.03 -10.06 28.27
C LYS A 133 25.59 -8.80 28.91
N ILE A 134 25.23 -7.62 28.40
CA ILE A 134 25.65 -6.33 28.96
C ILE A 134 25.10 -6.17 30.38
N ALA A 135 23.82 -6.48 30.59
CA ALA A 135 23.20 -6.46 31.91
C ALA A 135 23.92 -7.39 32.90
N LEU A 136 24.29 -8.58 32.44
CA LEU A 136 25.05 -9.55 33.24
C LEU A 136 26.44 -9.03 33.62
N VAL A 137 27.18 -8.41 32.69
CA VAL A 137 28.48 -7.78 32.96
C VAL A 137 28.36 -6.68 34.01
N PHE A 138 27.35 -5.81 33.90
CA PHE A 138 27.09 -4.78 34.90
C PHE A 138 26.75 -5.38 36.27
N GLN A 139 25.99 -6.48 36.31
CA GLN A 139 25.69 -7.18 37.56
C GLN A 139 26.95 -7.74 38.23
N TYR A 140 27.87 -8.32 37.45
CA TYR A 140 29.16 -8.77 37.97
C TYR A 140 30.03 -7.61 38.45
N LEU A 141 30.11 -6.51 37.71
CA LEU A 141 30.85 -5.31 38.12
C LEU A 141 30.33 -4.74 39.45
N LYS A 142 29.01 -4.69 39.66
CA LYS A 142 28.41 -4.30 40.95
C LYS A 142 28.89 -5.18 42.10
N LYS A 143 28.90 -6.50 41.91
CA LYS A 143 29.38 -7.45 42.94
C LYS A 143 30.85 -7.21 43.32
N PHE A 144 31.69 -6.76 42.39
CA PHE A 144 33.09 -6.42 42.70
C PHE A 144 33.24 -5.10 43.46
N ILE A 145 32.36 -4.13 43.21
CA ILE A 145 32.35 -2.84 43.92
C ILE A 145 31.87 -3.05 45.38
N ASP A 146 30.80 -3.81 45.59
CA ASP A 146 30.24 -4.09 46.93
C ASP A 146 31.20 -4.86 47.86
N VAL A 147 32.15 -5.63 47.30
CA VAL A 147 33.13 -6.39 48.11
C VAL A 147 34.16 -5.48 48.78
N GLN A 148 34.37 -4.25 48.29
CA GLN A 148 35.36 -3.32 48.84
C GLN A 148 34.88 -2.56 50.10
N GLU A 149 33.57 -2.56 50.41
CA GLU A 149 32.99 -1.77 51.49
C GLU A 149 32.84 -2.51 52.84
N LYS A 150 33.35 -3.74 52.98
CA LYS A 150 33.40 -4.36 54.32
C LYS A 150 34.42 -3.61 55.18
N PRO A 151 34.05 -3.07 56.36
CA PRO A 151 34.97 -2.32 57.20
C PRO A 151 36.17 -3.20 57.54
N LYS A 152 37.36 -2.83 57.05
CA LYS A 152 38.58 -3.57 57.30
C LYS A 152 38.79 -3.64 58.81
N LYS A 153 38.85 -4.85 59.38
CA LYS A 153 39.28 -5.04 60.77
C LYS A 153 40.65 -4.37 60.91
N ARG A 154 40.77 -3.38 61.81
CA ARG A 154 42.06 -2.74 62.10
C ARG A 154 43.03 -3.84 62.56
N VAL A 155 44.07 -4.09 61.77
CA VAL A 155 45.16 -5.00 62.13
C VAL A 155 46.20 -4.19 62.88
N GLY A 156 46.33 -4.43 64.17
CA GLY A 156 47.27 -3.74 65.06
C GLY A 156 47.18 -4.32 66.47
N TYR A 157 48.27 -4.18 67.24
CA TYR A 157 48.36 -4.70 68.60
C TYR A 157 47.39 -3.91 69.52
N LYS A 158 46.30 -4.55 69.97
CA LYS A 158 45.50 -3.97 71.05
C LYS A 158 46.29 -4.11 72.34
N ARG A 159 46.72 -2.98 72.90
CA ARG A 159 47.29 -2.92 74.24
C ARG A 159 46.19 -3.39 75.21
N LYS A 160 46.47 -4.41 76.02
CA LYS A 160 45.65 -4.75 77.19
C LYS A 160 45.63 -3.48 78.04
N ASP A 161 44.51 -2.75 78.07
CA ASP A 161 44.08 -1.81 79.11
C ASP A 161 42.83 -0.99 78.73
N GLU A 162 42.10 -1.34 77.67
CA GLU A 162 40.76 -0.77 77.43
C GLU A 162 39.72 -1.91 77.43
N LYS A 163 39.05 -2.03 78.58
CA LYS A 163 37.75 -2.69 78.69
C LYS A 163 36.69 -1.72 78.14
N GLU A 164 35.92 -2.27 77.20
CA GLU A 164 34.61 -1.85 76.65
C GLU A 164 34.52 -0.49 75.94
#